data_AF-A0A7Y6UQK3-F1
#
_entry.id   AF-A0A7Y6UQK3-F1
#
_cell.length_a   1.000
_cell.length_b   1.000
_cell.length_c   1.000
_cell.angle_alpha   90.00
_cell.angle_beta   90.00
_cell.angle_gamma   90.00
#
_symmetry.space_group_name_H-M   'P 1'
#
loop_
_entity.id
_entity.type
_entity.pdbx_description
1 polymer ?
#
loop_
_entity_poly.entity_id
_entity_poly.type
_entity_poly.pdbx_seq_one_letter_code
_entity_poly.pdbx_strand_id
1 'polypeptide(L)' 'MFHVFAGQLEVCTVQETVILNVGDTATLRVDMEHWFTNTGKEPARLFLTVLGP' A
#
# COMPACT_ATOMS: atom_id res chain seq x y z
N MET A 1 7.72 0.76 -3.99
CA MET A 1 7.47 -0.53 -3.32
C MET A 1 7.05 -0.26 -1.90
N PHE A 2 6.08 -1.00 -1.37
CA PHE A 2 5.66 -0.91 0.03
C PHE A 2 5.54 -2.30 0.65
N HIS A 3 5.90 -2.39 1.92
CA HIS A 3 5.79 -3.60 2.75
C HIS A 3 4.97 -3.29 4.00
N VAL A 4 3.89 -4.02 4.23
CA VAL A 4 2.99 -3.83 5.37
C VAL A 4 3.49 -4.69 6.54
N PHE A 5 3.78 -4.07 7.67
CA PHE A 5 4.28 -4.77 8.87
C PHE A 5 3.33 -4.69 10.07
N ALA A 6 2.28 -3.87 9.98
CA ALA A 6 1.17 -3.89 10.94
C ALA A 6 -0.13 -3.39 10.30
N GLY A 7 -1.28 -3.89 10.77
CA GLY A 7 -2.60 -3.50 10.30
C GLY A 7 -2.96 -4.02 8.90
N GLN A 8 -3.97 -3.39 8.29
CA GLN A 8 -4.45 -3.71 6.95
C GLN A 8 -4.55 -2.43 6.14
N LEU A 9 -4.05 -2.48 4.90
CA LEU A 9 -3.99 -1.33 4.01
C LEU A 9 -4.75 -1.65 2.72
N GLU A 10 -5.71 -0.81 2.37
CA GLU A 10 -6.29 -0.80 1.04
C GLU A 10 -5.53 0.19 0.16
N VAL A 11 -5.06 -0.28 -0.99
CA VAL A 11 -4.40 0.51 -2.01
C VAL A 11 -5.35 0.64 -3.18
N CYS A 12 -5.78 1.87 -3.45
CA CYS A 12 -6.67 2.17 -4.55
C CYS A 12 -5.90 2.83 -5.68
N THR A 13 -6.16 2.38 -6.90
CA THR A 13 -5.71 2.98 -8.14
C THR A 13 -6.92 3.25 -9.02
N VAL A 14 -6.71 3.94 -10.14
CA VAL A 14 -7.78 4.16 -11.14
C VAL A 14 -8.30 2.84 -11.74
N GLN A 15 -7.49 1.77 -11.71
CA GLN A 15 -7.79 0.51 -12.40
C GLN A 15 -8.29 -0.58 -11.46
N GLU A 16 -7.73 -0.63 -10.25
CA GLU A 16 -8.00 -1.69 -9.28
C GLU A 16 -7.85 -1.21 -7.84
N THR A 17 -8.46 -1.97 -6.94
CA THR A 17 -8.29 -1.85 -5.49
C THR A 17 -7.72 -3.15 -4.95
N VAL A 18 -6.64 -3.07 -4.17
CA VAL A 18 -5.94 -4.21 -3.61
C VAL A 18 -5.84 -4.05 -2.10
N ILE A 19 -6.19 -5.11 -1.36
CA ILE A 19 -6.02 -5.16 0.09
C ILE A 19 -4.69 -5.86 0.40
N LEU A 20 -3.86 -5.20 1.20
CA LEU A 20 -2.60 -5.71 1.70
C LEU A 20 -2.69 -5.96 3.21
N ASN A 21 -2.25 -7.14 3.61
CA ASN A 21 -2.17 -7.57 4.99
C ASN A 21 -0.73 -7.56 5.48
N VAL A 22 -0.54 -7.80 6.79
CA VAL A 22 0.79 -7.91 7.39
C VAL A 22 1.61 -8.99 6.68
N GLY A 23 2.83 -8.62 6.26
CA GLY A 23 3.73 -9.47 5.49
C GLY A 23 3.65 -9.23 3.99
N ASP A 24 2.54 -8.68 3.50
CA ASP A 24 2.36 -8.43 2.07
C ASP A 24 3.26 -7.29 1.59
N THR A 25 3.69 -7.43 0.33
CA THR A 25 4.49 -6.44 -0.35
C THR A 25 3.86 -6.15 -1.71
N ALA A 26 3.87 -4.89 -2.11
CA ALA A 26 3.37 -4.50 -3.41
C ALA A 26 4.21 -3.39 -4.03
N THR A 27 4.20 -3.35 -5.36
CA THR A 27 4.91 -2.35 -6.14
C THR A 27 3.90 -1.61 -6.99
N LEU A 28 3.89 -0.30 -6.83
CA LEU A 28 3.11 0.61 -7.65
C LEU A 28 4.06 1.40 -8.55
N ARG A 29 3.61 1.67 -9.78
CA ARG A 29 4.30 2.61 -10.65
C ARG A 29 4.03 4.05 -10.18
N VAL A 30 5.07 4.88 -10.20
CA VAL A 30 5.02 6.28 -9.72
C VAL A 30 4.14 7.17 -10.60
N ASP A 31 3.95 6.82 -11.87
CA ASP A 31 3.16 7.58 -12.85
C ASP A 31 1.65 7.32 -12.76
N MET A 32 1.17 6.66 -11.69
CA MET A 32 -0.24 6.37 -11.47
C MET A 32 -0.78 7.10 -10.25
N GLU A 33 -1.93 7.76 -10.42
CA GLU A 33 -2.70 8.27 -9.28
C GLU A 33 -3.15 7.11 -8.39
N HIS A 34 -2.93 7.27 -7.09
CA HIS A 34 -3.25 6.28 -6.08
C HIS A 34 -3.46 6.94 -4.72
N TRP A 35 -4.21 6.26 -3.86
CA TRP A 35 -4.38 6.65 -2.47
C TRP A 35 -4.44 5.41 -1.58
N PHE A 36 -4.28 5.66 -0.28
CA PHE A 36 -4.20 4.63 0.74
C PHE A 36 -5.31 4.83 1.76
N THR A 37 -6.01 3.74 2.08
CA THR A 37 -7.04 3.72 3.12
C THR A 37 -6.66 2.69 4.17
N ASN A 38 -6.69 3.07 5.44
CA ASN A 38 -6.63 2.07 6.52
C ASN A 38 -8.03 1.48 6.71
N THR A 39 -8.19 0.19 6.38
CA THR A 39 -9.45 -0.56 6.53
C THR A 39 -9.45 -1.47 7.77
N GLY A 40 -8.31 -1.58 8.45
CA GLY A 40 -8.16 -2.38 9.66
C GLY A 40 -8.66 -1.67 10.92
N LYS A 41 -8.87 -2.45 11.98
CA LYS A 41 -9.22 -1.92 13.32
C LYS A 41 -8.05 -1.19 14.00
N GLU A 42 -6.83 -1.54 13.60
CA GLU A 42 -5.58 -0.98 14.12
C GLU A 42 -4.91 -0.08 13.07
N PRO A 43 -4.10 0.91 13.47
CA PRO A 43 -3.31 1.72 12.54
C PRO A 43 -2.43 0.85 11.62
N ALA A 44 -2.61 0.99 10.31
CA ALA A 44 -1.71 0.39 9.34
C ALA A 44 -0.32 1.04 9.40
N ARG A 45 0.73 0.22 9.39
CA ARG A 45 2.12 0.67 9.33
C ARG A 45 2.84 -0.03 8.20
N LEU A 46 3.53 0.75 7.39
CA LEU A 46 4.21 0.29 6.20
C LEU A 46 5.58 0.95 6.05
N PHE A 47 6.50 0.23 5.43
CA PHE A 47 7.70 0.82 4.87
C PHE A 47 7.43 1.21 3.42
N LEU A 48 7.66 2.47 3.08
CA LEU A 48 7.56 2.97 1.71
C LEU A 48 8.96 3.21 1.16
N THR A 49 9.31 2.48 0.10
CA THR A 49 10.52 2.69 -0.67
C THR A 49 10.15 3.27 -2.03
N VAL A 50 10.52 4.53 -2.24
CA VAL A 50 10.43 5.20 -3.54
C VAL A 50 11.75 4.98 -4.27
N LEU A 51 11.70 4.24 -5.37
CA LEU A 51 12.85 4.03 -6.23
C LEU A 51 12.88 5.18 -7.24
N GLY A 52 13.90 6.04 -7.14
CA GLY A 52 14.22 7.03 -8.17
C GLY A 52 15.09 6.42 -9.28
N PRO A 53 15.32 7.16 -10.39
CA PRO A 53 16.33 6.78 -11.37
C PRO A 53 17.74 6.67 -10.75
#